data_AF-A0A382DCB7-F1
#
_entry.id   AF-A0A382DCB7-F1
#
_cell.length_a   1.000
_cell.length_b   1.000
_cell.length_c   1.000
_cell.angle_alpha   90.00
_cell.angle_beta   90.00
_cell.angle_gamma   90.00
#
_symmetry.space_group_name_H-M   'P 1'
#
loop_
_entity.id
_entity.type
_entity.pdbx_description
1 polymer ?
#
loop_
_entity_poly.entity_id
_entity_poly.type
_entity_poly.pdbx_seq_one_letter_code
_entity_poly.pdbx_strand_id
1 'polypeptide(L)'
;MAAFTLAYVIRFETDLIPVTRGYPPLSQYLAVLPLVALIVPLAFQIHGMYRLRRHRSRLDDFFGVFVGSVIAVVLGIVTTLYVQTYFLPIELKERGAFEVSQIVWGIFLLVNTFASYSVREFVRAIFERRWRAGIGLKRVLIAGSGDLSR
;
A
#
# COMPACT_ATOMS: atom_id res chain seq x y z
N MET A 1 -2.04 1.48 -6.93
CA MET A 1 -3.08 2.16 -7.75
C MET A 1 -4.31 1.30 -7.87
N ALA A 2 -4.19 0.05 -8.35
CA ALA A 2 -5.31 -0.89 -8.45
C ALA A 2 -6.13 -1.01 -7.16
N ALA A 3 -5.49 -1.05 -5.98
CA ALA A 3 -6.19 -1.09 -4.69
C ALA A 3 -7.13 0.10 -4.44
N PHE A 4 -6.77 1.31 -4.90
CA PHE A 4 -7.59 2.51 -4.71
C PHE A 4 -8.77 2.52 -5.67
N THR A 5 -8.55 2.12 -6.93
CA THR A 5 -9.62 1.93 -7.91
C THR A 5 -10.58 0.83 -7.47
N LEU A 6 -10.07 -0.29 -6.96
CA LEU A 6 -10.88 -1.37 -6.41
C LEU A 6 -11.69 -0.92 -5.20
N ALA A 7 -11.13 -0.06 -4.34
CA ALA A 7 -11.85 0.51 -3.22
C ALA A 7 -13.03 1.39 -3.65
N TYR A 8 -12.88 2.15 -4.75
CA TYR A 8 -14.00 2.87 -5.37
C TYR A 8 -15.08 1.90 -5.86
N VAL A 9 -14.70 0.87 -6.63
CA VAL A 9 -15.65 -0.11 -7.16
C VAL A 9 -16.39 -0.83 -6.03
N ILE A 10 -15.69 -1.26 -4.98
CA ILE A 10 -16.33 -1.88 -3.81
C ILE A 10 -17.29 -0.88 -3.14
N ARG A 11 -16.90 0.38 -2.97
CA ARG A 11 -17.77 1.34 -2.28
C ARG A 11 -19.05 1.66 -3.06
N PHE A 12 -18.96 1.80 -4.38
CA PHE A 12 -20.03 2.38 -5.19
C PHE A 12 -20.72 1.37 -6.11
N GLU A 13 -20.02 0.37 -6.64
CA GLU A 13 -20.61 -0.56 -7.63
C GLU A 13 -21.20 -1.84 -7.02
N THR A 14 -20.95 -2.12 -5.73
CA THR A 14 -21.33 -3.41 -5.14
C THR A 14 -22.55 -3.38 -4.22
N ASP A 15 -23.22 -2.22 -4.09
CA ASP A 15 -24.39 -2.00 -3.20
C ASP A 15 -24.22 -2.48 -1.74
N LEU A 16 -23.01 -2.84 -1.32
CA LEU A 16 -22.69 -3.36 0.01
C LEU A 16 -22.92 -2.31 1.12
N ILE A 17 -22.79 -1.03 0.78
CA ILE A 17 -22.91 0.08 1.72
C ILE A 17 -23.82 1.15 1.11
N PRO A 18 -24.92 1.54 1.77
CA PRO A 18 -25.84 2.53 1.22
C PRO A 18 -25.12 3.87 0.95
N VAL A 19 -25.39 4.45 -0.21
CA VAL A 19 -24.84 5.74 -0.64
C VAL A 19 -25.84 6.84 -0.29
N THR A 20 -25.49 7.74 0.61
CA THR A 20 -26.41 8.78 1.12
C THR A 20 -26.24 10.14 0.45
N ARG A 21 -25.12 10.41 -0.24
CA ARG A 21 -24.76 11.73 -0.80
C ARG A 21 -24.55 11.73 -2.32
N GLY A 22 -25.13 10.76 -3.03
CA GLY A 22 -24.98 10.62 -4.49
C GLY A 22 -23.68 9.94 -4.91
N TYR A 23 -23.60 9.64 -6.21
CA TYR A 23 -22.49 8.90 -6.83
C TYR A 23 -21.43 9.86 -7.40
N PRO A 24 -20.23 9.94 -6.81
CA PRO A 24 -19.17 10.78 -7.37
C PRO A 24 -18.64 10.16 -8.67
N PRO A 25 -18.27 10.97 -9.68
CA PRO A 25 -17.77 10.46 -10.95
C PRO A 25 -16.40 9.78 -10.78
N LEU A 26 -16.18 8.65 -11.47
CA LEU A 26 -14.92 7.90 -11.41
C LEU A 26 -13.69 8.75 -11.81
N SER A 27 -13.86 9.70 -12.74
CA SER A 27 -12.80 10.60 -13.19
C SER A 27 -12.16 11.40 -12.05
N GLN A 28 -12.95 11.78 -11.03
CA GLN A 28 -12.45 12.47 -9.85
C GLN A 28 -11.49 11.59 -9.04
N TYR A 29 -11.80 10.31 -8.88
CA TYR A 29 -10.94 9.36 -8.18
C TYR A 29 -9.67 9.04 -8.98
N LEU A 30 -9.78 8.97 -10.32
CA LEU A 30 -8.62 8.79 -11.19
C LEU A 30 -7.68 10.01 -11.12
N ALA A 31 -8.20 11.22 -10.98
CA ALA A 31 -7.38 12.42 -10.81
C ALA A 31 -6.60 12.45 -9.48
N VAL A 32 -7.06 11.71 -8.45
CA VAL A 32 -6.36 11.55 -7.16
C VAL A 32 -5.29 10.44 -7.22
N LEU A 33 -5.33 9.54 -8.20
CA LEU A 33 -4.36 8.43 -8.30
C LEU A 33 -2.89 8.89 -8.33
N PRO A 34 -2.47 9.93 -9.08
CA PRO A 34 -1.08 10.38 -9.07
C PRO A 34 -0.60 10.77 -7.66
N LEU A 35 -1.46 11.39 -6.87
CA LEU A 35 -1.17 11.74 -5.48
C LEU A 35 -0.97 10.47 -4.64
N VAL A 36 -1.89 9.50 -4.73
CA VAL A 36 -1.77 8.21 -4.05
C VAL A 36 -0.50 7.47 -4.50
N ALA A 37 -0.11 7.60 -5.77
CA ALA A 37 1.09 6.99 -6.34
C ALA A 37 2.38 7.52 -5.75
N LEU A 38 2.38 8.78 -5.31
CA LEU A 38 3.49 9.37 -4.60
C LEU A 38 3.47 9.04 -3.10
N ILE A 39 2.29 9.13 -2.47
CA ILE A 39 2.14 8.99 -1.02
C ILE A 39 2.43 7.56 -0.55
N VAL A 40 1.99 6.53 -1.29
CA VAL A 40 2.16 5.13 -0.84
C VAL A 40 3.64 4.72 -0.75
N PRO A 41 4.48 4.92 -1.79
CA PRO A 41 5.91 4.65 -1.69
C PRO A 41 6.59 5.50 -0.61
N LEU A 42 6.21 6.77 -0.48
CA LEU A 42 6.75 7.67 0.54
C LEU A 42 6.44 7.17 1.95
N ALA A 43 5.20 6.75 2.22
CA ALA A 43 4.79 6.21 3.51
C ALA A 43 5.55 4.92 3.85
N PHE A 44 5.74 4.03 2.88
CA PHE A 44 6.57 2.84 3.05
C PHE A 44 8.05 3.18 3.27
N GLN A 45 8.56 4.24 2.65
CA GLN A 45 9.91 4.75 2.87
C GLN A 45 10.08 5.30 4.28
N ILE A 46 9.14 6.15 4.74
CA ILE A 46 9.12 6.72 6.10
C ILE A 46 9.08 5.61 7.15
N HIS A 47 8.23 4.60 6.93
CA HIS A 47 8.14 3.47 7.86
C HIS A 47 9.36 2.52 7.79
N GLY A 48 10.22 2.65 6.77
CA GLY A 48 11.43 1.84 6.63
C GLY A 48 11.16 0.44 6.07
N MET A 49 10.09 0.26 5.30
CA MET A 49 9.72 -1.02 4.67
C MET A 49 10.71 -1.51 3.61
N TYR A 50 11.58 -0.63 3.13
CA TYR A 50 12.65 -0.95 2.17
C TYR A 50 13.99 -1.29 2.85
N ARG A 51 14.08 -1.22 4.19
CA ARG A 51 15.30 -1.61 4.90
C ARG A 51 15.33 -3.12 5.10
N LEU A 52 16.40 -3.77 4.63
CA LEU A 52 16.60 -5.20 4.77
C LEU A 52 16.96 -5.53 6.23
N ARG A 53 16.07 -6.22 6.95
CA ARG A 53 16.33 -6.76 8.30
C ARG A 53 16.38 -8.28 8.23
N ARG A 54 17.49 -8.86 8.70
CA ARG A 54 17.84 -10.29 8.52
C ARG A 54 16.99 -11.27 9.34
N HIS A 55 16.02 -10.80 10.14
CA HIS A 55 15.22 -11.64 11.04
C HIS A 55 13.80 -11.10 11.30
N ARG A 56 13.02 -10.84 10.24
CA ARG A 56 11.61 -10.43 10.39
C ARG A 56 10.68 -11.64 10.39
N SER A 57 9.81 -11.77 11.40
CA SER A 57 8.74 -12.77 11.36
C SER A 57 7.67 -12.39 10.32
N ARG A 58 6.84 -13.35 9.89
CA ARG A 58 5.72 -13.05 8.96
C ARG A 58 4.75 -12.01 9.54
N LEU A 59 4.49 -12.12 10.84
CA LEU A 59 3.63 -11.19 11.56
C LEU A 59 4.22 -9.78 11.57
N ASP A 60 5.53 -9.66 11.81
CA ASP A 60 6.23 -8.36 11.80
C ASP A 60 6.28 -7.72 10.41
N ASP A 61 6.26 -8.51 9.33
CA ASP A 61 6.16 -7.99 7.97
C ASP A 61 4.74 -7.51 7.66
N PHE A 62 3.72 -8.29 8.04
CA PHE A 62 2.32 -7.87 7.94
C PHE A 62 2.06 -6.55 8.68
N PHE A 63 2.47 -6.46 9.95
CA PHE A 63 2.34 -5.22 10.73
C PHE A 63 3.12 -4.07 10.11
N GLY A 64 4.29 -4.34 9.53
CA GLY A 64 5.05 -3.36 8.79
C GLY A 64 4.29 -2.77 7.60
N VAL A 65 3.71 -3.64 6.77
CA VAL A 65 2.89 -3.23 5.62
C VAL A 65 1.62 -2.49 6.08
N PHE A 66 0.98 -2.96 7.16
CA PHE A 66 -0.19 -2.33 7.73
C PHE A 66 0.09 -0.92 8.23
N VAL A 67 1.11 -0.74 9.09
CA VAL A 67 1.48 0.59 9.62
C VAL A 67 1.90 1.53 8.49
N GLY A 68 2.68 1.04 7.52
CA GLY A 68 3.01 1.83 6.33
C GLY A 68 1.76 2.26 5.53
N SER A 69 0.76 1.39 5.43
CA SER A 69 -0.50 1.70 4.74
C SER A 69 -1.36 2.69 5.54
N VAL A 70 -1.37 2.59 6.88
CA VAL A 70 -2.01 3.58 7.76
C VAL A 70 -1.37 4.95 7.57
N ILE A 71 -0.03 5.05 7.56
CA ILE A 71 0.68 6.31 7.28
C ILE A 71 0.28 6.86 5.92
N ALA A 72 0.19 6.01 4.88
CA ALA A 72 -0.22 6.42 3.55
C ALA A 72 -1.66 6.98 3.53
N VAL A 73 -2.58 6.35 4.25
CA VAL A 73 -3.98 6.80 4.35
C VAL A 73 -4.06 8.13 5.11
N VAL A 74 -3.35 8.27 6.23
CA VAL A 74 -3.31 9.51 7.00
C VAL A 74 -2.76 10.65 6.14
N LEU A 75 -1.64 10.43 5.47
CA LEU A 75 -1.07 11.41 4.53
C LEU A 75 -2.05 11.72 3.39
N GLY A 76 -2.70 10.71 2.82
CA GLY A 76 -3.71 10.88 1.77
C GLY A 76 -4.87 11.76 2.22
N ILE A 77 -5.47 11.46 3.37
CA ILE A 77 -6.55 12.26 3.95
C ILE A 77 -6.09 13.69 4.21
N VAL A 78 -4.96 13.87 4.90
CA VAL A 78 -4.43 15.21 5.23
C VAL A 78 -4.17 16.02 3.95
N THR A 79 -3.51 15.43 2.95
CA THR A 79 -3.20 16.13 1.70
C THR A 79 -4.46 16.46 0.91
N THR A 80 -5.41 15.52 0.78
CA THR A 80 -6.67 15.79 0.08
C THR A 80 -7.48 16.90 0.76
N LEU A 81 -7.60 16.89 2.09
CA LEU A 81 -8.28 17.93 2.85
C LEU A 81 -7.58 19.29 2.75
N TYR A 82 -6.25 19.29 2.80
CA TYR A 82 -5.45 20.51 2.66
C TYR A 82 -5.63 21.13 1.27
N VAL A 83 -5.55 20.32 0.20
CA VAL A 83 -5.79 20.78 -1.18
C VAL A 83 -7.21 21.30 -1.34
N GLN A 84 -8.21 20.58 -0.83
CA GLN A 84 -9.62 20.99 -0.87
C GLN A 84 -9.88 22.30 -0.12
N THR A 85 -9.15 22.55 0.97
CA THR A 85 -9.36 23.74 1.81
C THR A 85 -8.68 24.99 1.24
N TYR A 86 -7.44 24.85 0.75
CA TYR A 86 -6.59 26.00 0.43
C TYR A 86 -6.38 26.24 -1.06
N PHE A 87 -6.48 25.21 -1.91
CA PHE A 87 -6.14 25.31 -3.33
C PHE A 87 -7.34 25.22 -4.26
N LEU A 88 -8.49 24.72 -3.79
CA LEU A 88 -9.69 24.60 -4.61
C LEU A 88 -10.46 25.94 -4.68
N PRO A 89 -10.73 26.45 -5.90
CA PRO A 89 -11.69 27.54 -6.11
C PRO A 89 -13.08 27.19 -5.55
N ILE A 90 -13.78 28.22 -5.05
CA ILE A 90 -15.10 28.08 -4.39
C ILE A 90 -16.11 27.36 -5.30
N GLU A 91 -16.10 27.64 -6.60
CA GLU A 91 -16.98 27.02 -7.60
C GLU A 91 -16.81 25.49 -7.71
N LEU A 92 -15.57 25.00 -7.61
CA LEU A 92 -15.29 23.56 -7.65
C LEU A 92 -15.61 22.89 -6.30
N LYS A 93 -15.47 23.64 -5.21
CA LYS A 93 -15.77 23.18 -3.85
C LYS A 93 -17.28 22.98 -3.65
N GLU A 94 -18.11 23.88 -4.16
CA GLU A 94 -19.58 23.75 -4.13
C GLU A 94 -20.08 22.54 -4.94
N ARG A 95 -19.32 22.13 -5.96
CA ARG A 95 -19.61 20.92 -6.76
C ARG A 95 -19.10 19.62 -6.11
N GLY A 96 -18.47 19.68 -4.94
CA GLY A 96 -17.88 18.51 -4.28
C GLY A 96 -16.69 17.91 -5.03
N ALA A 97 -15.98 18.73 -5.84
CA ALA A 97 -14.82 18.25 -6.59
C ALA A 97 -13.69 17.83 -5.63
N PHE A 98 -13.06 16.71 -5.94
CA PHE A 98 -11.98 16.07 -5.16
C PHE A 98 -12.35 15.62 -3.74
N GLU A 99 -13.64 15.60 -3.38
CA GLU A 99 -14.09 14.94 -2.16
C GLU A 99 -13.93 13.42 -2.28
N VAL A 100 -13.14 12.84 -1.38
CA VAL A 100 -12.94 11.39 -1.29
C VAL A 100 -13.69 10.87 -0.07
N SER A 101 -14.51 9.84 -0.27
CA SER A 101 -15.23 9.22 0.84
C SER A 101 -14.26 8.59 1.85
N GLN A 102 -14.48 8.86 3.14
CA GLN A 102 -13.70 8.23 4.23
C GLN A 102 -13.80 6.70 4.20
N ILE A 103 -14.93 6.16 3.75
CA ILE A 103 -15.12 4.71 3.60
C ILE A 103 -14.21 4.15 2.49
N VAL A 104 -14.00 4.90 1.40
CA VAL A 104 -13.04 4.49 0.35
C VAL A 104 -11.63 4.44 0.91
N TRP A 105 -11.22 5.40 1.75
CA TRP A 105 -9.93 5.34 2.44
C TRP A 105 -9.81 4.11 3.35
N GLY A 106 -10.88 3.74 4.06
CA GLY A 106 -10.92 2.52 4.89
C GLY A 106 -10.81 1.23 4.08
N ILE A 107 -11.58 1.12 2.98
CA ILE A 107 -11.50 -0.04 2.07
C ILE A 107 -10.12 -0.10 1.42
N PHE A 108 -9.60 1.04 0.97
CA PHE A 108 -8.26 1.16 0.41
C PHE A 108 -7.19 0.68 1.39
N LEU A 109 -7.28 1.04 2.68
CA LEU A 109 -6.36 0.57 3.71
C LEU A 109 -6.30 -0.96 3.74
N LEU A 110 -7.46 -1.61 3.80
CA LEU A 110 -7.56 -3.07 3.86
C LEU A 110 -7.00 -3.69 2.59
N VAL A 111 -7.55 -3.30 1.43
CA VAL A 111 -7.17 -3.86 0.13
C VAL A 111 -5.67 -3.66 -0.14
N ASN A 112 -5.14 -2.47 0.12
CA ASN A 112 -3.72 -2.17 -0.09
C ASN A 112 -2.83 -2.99 0.85
N THR A 113 -3.22 -3.14 2.12
CA THR A 113 -2.45 -3.93 3.09
C THR A 113 -2.41 -5.40 2.67
N PHE A 114 -3.56 -6.00 2.38
CA PHE A 114 -3.63 -7.40 1.98
C PHE A 114 -2.92 -7.64 0.65
N ALA A 115 -3.17 -6.82 -0.37
CA ALA A 115 -2.52 -6.98 -1.66
C ALA A 115 -0.99 -6.84 -1.56
N SER A 116 -0.50 -5.83 -0.83
CA SER A 116 0.95 -5.60 -0.67
C SER A 116 1.62 -6.74 0.10
N TYR A 117 0.98 -7.22 1.17
CA TYR A 117 1.48 -8.37 1.94
C TYR A 117 1.47 -9.66 1.11
N SER A 118 0.38 -9.94 0.39
CA SER A 118 0.27 -11.13 -0.47
C SER A 118 1.34 -11.13 -1.57
N VAL A 119 1.62 -9.99 -2.21
CA VAL A 119 2.69 -9.88 -3.20
C VAL A 119 4.05 -10.17 -2.57
N ARG A 120 4.33 -9.65 -1.37
CA ARG A 120 5.58 -9.90 -0.64
C ARG A 120 5.76 -11.37 -0.28
N GLU A 121 4.74 -12.00 0.30
CA GLU A 121 4.79 -13.42 0.65
C GLU A 121 4.90 -14.31 -0.60
N PHE A 122 4.23 -13.95 -1.70
CA PHE A 122 4.34 -14.67 -2.97
C PHE A 122 5.76 -14.60 -3.54
N VAL A 123 6.36 -13.41 -3.59
CA VAL A 123 7.74 -13.22 -4.03
C VAL A 123 8.71 -14.00 -3.14
N ARG A 124 8.54 -13.93 -1.81
CA ARG A 124 9.32 -14.70 -0.85
C ARG A 124 9.21 -16.21 -1.11
N ALA A 125 8.00 -16.73 -1.30
CA ALA A 125 7.77 -18.14 -1.56
C ALA A 125 8.44 -18.62 -2.87
N ILE A 126 8.45 -17.78 -3.90
CA ILE A 126 9.17 -18.07 -5.16
C ILE A 126 10.68 -18.17 -4.90
N PHE A 127 11.27 -17.22 -4.17
CA PHE A 127 12.70 -17.25 -3.85
C PHE A 127 13.07 -18.44 -2.98
N GLU A 128 12.27 -18.76 -1.95
CA GLU A 128 12.48 -19.94 -1.10
C GLU A 128 12.39 -21.25 -1.89
N ARG A 129 11.50 -21.35 -2.89
CA ARG A 129 11.45 -22.50 -3.80
C ARG A 129 12.69 -22.58 -4.68
N ARG A 130 13.15 -21.47 -5.24
CA ARG A 130 14.37 -21.41 -6.08
C ARG A 130 15.63 -21.77 -5.29
N TRP A 131 15.77 -21.27 -4.06
CA TRP A 131 16.90 -21.62 -3.20
C TRP A 131 16.90 -23.09 -2.80
N ARG A 132 15.74 -23.67 -2.47
CA ARG A 132 15.63 -25.12 -2.22
C ARG A 132 15.97 -25.97 -3.44
N ALA A 133 15.69 -25.47 -4.64
CA ALA A 133 16.09 -26.12 -5.90
C ALA A 133 17.57 -25.90 -6.27
N GLY A 134 18.35 -25.20 -5.43
CA GLY A 134 19.77 -24.95 -5.66
C GLY A 134 20.08 -23.80 -6.63
N ILE A 135 19.07 -23.07 -7.09
CA ILE A 135 19.21 -21.99 -8.08
C ILE A 135 19.61 -20.70 -7.36
N GLY A 136 20.77 -20.14 -7.72
CA GLY A 136 21.28 -18.88 -7.15
C GLY A 136 22.07 -19.03 -5.85
N LEU A 137 22.49 -20.25 -5.49
CA LEU A 137 23.44 -20.48 -4.39
C LEU A 137 24.86 -20.14 -4.85
N LYS A 138 25.55 -19.26 -4.11
CA LYS A 138 26.99 -19.05 -4.28
C LYS A 138 27.70 -20.24 -3.64
N ARG A 139 28.44 -21.03 -4.44
CA ARG A 139 29.25 -22.14 -3.92
C ARG A 139 30.38 -21.53 -3.09
N VAL A 140 30.27 -21.59 -1.77
CA VAL A 140 31.33 -21.14 -0.86
C VAL A 140 32.17 -22.36 -0.54
N LEU A 141 33.42 -22.37 -1.01
CA LEU A 141 34.41 -23.35 -0.57
C LEU A 141 34.98 -22.85 0.76
N ILE A 142 34.71 -23.58 1.85
CA ILE A 142 35.40 -23.33 3.13
C ILE A 142 36.72 -24.09 3.05
N ALA A 143 37.80 -23.38 2.67
CA ALA A 143 39.14 -23.93 2.66
C ALA A 143 39.84 -23.63 3.99
N GLY A 144 39.83 -24.61 4.89
CA GLY A 144 40.50 -24.55 6.20
C GLY A 144 39.78 -25.41 7.24
N SER A 145 40.46 -26.44 7.77
CA SER A 145 39.97 -27.32 8.84
C SER A 145 40.52 -26.89 10.21
N GLY A 146 40.21 -25.67 10.63
CA GLY A 146 40.55 -25.17 11.96
C GLY A 146 39.35 -25.20 12.91
N ASP A 147 39.59 -25.20 14.22
CA ASP A 147 38.57 -25.33 15.28
C ASP A 147 37.39 -24.32 15.22
N LEU A 148 37.50 -23.28 14.39
CA LEU A 148 36.43 -22.32 14.07
C LEU A 148 35.38 -22.85 13.06
N SER A 149 35.53 -24.07 12.56
CA SER A 149 34.64 -24.68 11.55
C SER A 149 33.55 -25.59 12.13
N ARG A 150 33.39 -25.66 13.46
CA ARG A 150 32.32 -26.43 14.14
C ARG A 150 31.14 -25.54 14.51
#